data_AF-A0AAE1I121-F1
#
_entry.id   AF-A0AAE1I121-F1
#
_cell.length_a   1.000
_cell.length_b   1.000
_cell.length_c   1.000
_cell.angle_alpha   90.00
_cell.angle_beta   90.00
_cell.angle_gamma   90.00
#
_symmetry.space_group_name_H-M   'P 1'
#
loop_
_entity.id
_entity.type
_entity.pdbx_description
1 polymer ?
#
loop_
_entity_poly.entity_id
_entity_poly.type
_entity_poly.pdbx_seq_one_letter_code
_entity_poly.pdbx_strand_id
1 'polypeptide(L)'
;MPRSKPRKTTKGAFAQALKCELLLGITLRRYMAKTEYVEDLDTVRLSPNYATQLIFPKELEDSLSGYAIQCSQMGYGLTAVDIRRFAVQLGEANNLTNLPKSWLENRMAGADWFLGFMARHPPLS
;
A
#
# COMPACT_ATOMS: atom_id res chain seq x y z
N MET A 1 -24.78 31.00 40.95
CA MET A 1 -23.73 30.80 39.92
C MET A 1 -22.80 29.67 40.35
N PRO A 2 -22.72 28.54 39.63
CA PRO A 2 -21.82 27.46 40.02
C PRO A 2 -20.39 27.74 39.53
N ARG A 3 -19.42 27.72 40.45
CA ARG A 3 -17.99 27.83 40.14
C ARG A 3 -17.51 26.50 39.54
N SER A 4 -16.96 26.55 38.32
CA SER A 4 -16.30 25.40 37.69
C SER A 4 -14.99 25.07 38.42
N LYS A 5 -14.79 23.78 38.73
CA LYS A 5 -13.53 23.29 39.29
C LYS A 5 -12.51 23.12 38.15
N PRO A 6 -11.23 23.50 38.33
CA PRO A 6 -10.21 23.23 37.34
C PRO A 6 -9.95 21.71 37.24
N ARG A 7 -9.94 21.20 36.01
CA ARG A 7 -9.63 19.80 35.68
C ARG A 7 -8.18 19.52 36.06
N LYS A 8 -7.94 18.48 36.88
CA LYS A 8 -6.61 18.07 37.34
C LYS A 8 -5.73 17.79 36.12
N THR A 9 -4.59 18.48 36.03
CA THR A 9 -3.63 18.29 34.94
C THR A 9 -2.86 16.99 35.18
N THR A 10 -2.89 16.10 34.19
CA THR A 10 -2.28 14.77 34.17
C THR A 10 -0.75 14.81 34.04
N LYS A 11 -0.06 15.84 34.54
CA LYS A 11 1.37 16.06 34.26
C LYS A 11 2.29 14.98 34.85
N GLY A 12 1.86 14.25 35.88
CA GLY A 12 2.67 13.21 36.54
C GLY A 12 2.81 11.90 35.75
N ALA A 13 1.80 11.52 34.95
CA ALA A 13 1.87 10.31 34.12
C ALA A 13 2.72 10.51 32.84
N PHE A 14 2.84 11.77 32.39
CA PHE A 14 3.66 12.14 31.23
C PHE A 14 5.17 11.99 31.51
N ALA A 15 5.64 12.26 32.72
CA ALA A 15 7.06 12.18 33.06
C ALA A 15 7.62 10.74 33.07
N GLN A 16 6.82 9.76 33.47
CA GLN A 16 7.22 8.35 33.41
C GLN A 16 7.16 7.81 31.97
N ALA A 17 6.20 8.28 31.16
CA ALA A 17 6.15 8.00 29.72
C ALA A 17 7.34 8.61 28.96
N LEU A 18 7.79 9.81 29.34
CA LEU A 18 8.95 10.51 28.78
C LEU A 18 10.27 9.71 28.86
N LYS A 19 10.43 8.84 29.86
CA LYS A 19 11.60 7.95 29.99
C LYS A 19 11.53 6.75 29.03
N CYS A 20 10.33 6.35 28.61
CA CYS A 20 10.12 5.43 27.50
C CYS A 20 10.14 6.15 26.13
N GLU A 21 9.73 7.43 26.05
CA GLU A 21 9.70 8.24 24.82
C GLU A 21 11.07 8.44 24.16
N LEU A 22 12.15 8.48 24.94
CA LEU A 22 13.50 8.60 24.37
C LEU A 22 13.96 7.35 23.60
N LEU A 23 13.33 6.19 23.84
CA LEU A 23 13.58 4.93 23.12
C LEU A 23 12.46 4.55 22.15
N LEU A 24 11.32 5.26 22.19
CA LEU A 24 10.22 5.01 21.27
C LEU A 24 10.61 5.53 19.89
N GLY A 25 10.86 4.56 19.00
CA GLY A 25 11.45 4.75 17.69
C GLY A 25 10.76 5.85 16.89
N ILE A 26 11.55 6.50 16.04
CA ILE A 26 11.17 7.47 15.00
C ILE A 26 9.74 7.29 14.43
N THR A 27 9.30 6.05 14.27
CA THR A 27 7.96 5.67 13.82
C THR A 27 6.84 6.11 14.77
N LEU A 28 6.98 5.94 16.09
CA LEU A 28 5.97 6.39 17.05
C LEU A 28 5.86 7.91 17.06
N ARG A 29 6.99 8.63 17.06
CA ARG A 29 6.99 10.10 16.99
C ARG A 29 6.27 10.61 15.74
N ARG A 30 6.51 9.98 14.58
CA ARG A 30 5.76 10.27 13.34
C ARG A 30 4.26 10.06 13.53
N TYR A 31 3.84 8.99 14.19
CA TYR A 31 2.43 8.70 14.42
C TYR A 31 1.78 9.65 15.43
N MET A 32 2.47 10.00 16.52
CA MET A 32 1.99 10.98 17.51
C MET A 32 1.77 12.36 16.88
N ALA A 33 2.69 12.82 16.03
CA ALA A 33 2.53 14.07 15.28
C ALA A 33 1.32 14.01 14.31
N LYS A 34 1.05 12.84 13.71
CA LYS A 34 -0.09 12.63 12.82
C LYS A 34 -1.44 12.65 13.56
N THR A 35 -1.45 12.32 14.85
CA THR A 35 -2.65 12.27 15.70
C THR A 35 -2.85 13.54 16.54
N GLU A 36 -1.88 14.44 16.62
CA GLU A 36 -1.91 15.64 17.49
C GLU A 36 -3.04 16.63 17.12
N TYR A 37 -3.41 16.69 15.84
CA TYR A 37 -4.39 17.65 15.32
C TYR A 37 -5.76 17.03 15.02
N VAL A 38 -5.96 15.76 15.38
CA VAL A 38 -7.18 15.02 15.03
C VAL A 38 -8.06 14.89 16.26
N GLU A 39 -9.30 15.37 16.17
CA GLU A 39 -10.27 15.33 17.27
C GLU A 39 -10.69 13.89 17.61
N ASP A 40 -10.86 13.04 16.58
CA ASP A 40 -11.25 11.64 16.70
C ASP A 40 -10.17 10.68 16.17
N LEU A 41 -9.54 9.94 17.07
CA LEU A 41 -8.46 9.01 16.75
C LEU A 41 -8.89 7.87 15.81
N ASP A 42 -10.18 7.49 15.82
CA ASP A 42 -10.73 6.44 14.95
C ASP A 42 -10.73 6.82 13.46
N THR A 43 -10.61 8.11 13.14
CA THR A 43 -10.48 8.59 11.75
C THR A 43 -9.05 8.45 11.20
N VAL A 44 -8.07 8.30 12.08
CA VAL A 44 -6.65 8.24 11.69
C VAL A 44 -6.28 6.84 11.25
N ARG A 45 -6.23 6.62 9.94
CA ARG A 45 -5.71 5.37 9.38
C ARG A 45 -4.19 5.27 9.60
N LEU A 46 -3.79 4.43 10.56
CA LEU A 46 -2.39 4.12 10.89
C LEU A 46 -1.80 2.98 10.03
N SER A 47 -2.63 2.31 9.23
CA SER A 47 -2.17 1.26 8.31
C SER A 47 -1.33 1.84 7.17
N PRO A 48 -0.29 1.12 6.69
CA PRO A 48 0.45 1.53 5.52
C PRO A 48 -0.46 1.72 4.30
N ASN A 49 -0.22 2.79 3.53
CA ASN A 49 -0.91 2.99 2.25
C ASN A 49 -0.08 2.34 1.13
N TYR A 50 -0.42 1.09 0.79
CA TYR A 50 0.25 0.37 -0.31
C TYR A 50 -0.22 0.83 -1.69
N ALA A 51 -1.32 1.58 -1.79
CA ALA A 51 -1.85 2.03 -3.07
C ALA A 51 -0.90 3.01 -3.80
N THR A 52 -0.05 3.72 -3.06
CA THR A 52 0.96 4.62 -3.64
C THR A 52 2.19 3.90 -4.18
N GLN A 53 2.34 2.59 -3.90
CA GLN A 53 3.46 1.76 -4.36
C GLN A 53 3.06 0.83 -5.51
N LEU A 54 1.84 0.98 -6.06
CA LEU A 54 1.40 0.20 -7.21
C LEU A 54 2.09 0.69 -8.48
N ILE A 55 2.64 -0.26 -9.24
CA ILE A 55 3.32 0.00 -10.51
C ILE A 55 2.30 0.35 -11.60
N PHE A 56 1.13 -0.31 -11.58
CA PHE A 56 0.04 -0.07 -12.51
C PHE A 56 -1.09 0.71 -11.84
N PRO A 57 -1.68 1.70 -12.53
CA PRO A 57 -2.95 2.26 -12.11
C PRO A 57 -4.04 1.18 -12.20
N LYS A 58 -5.07 1.32 -11.37
CA LYS A 58 -6.14 0.32 -11.26
C LYS A 58 -6.79 0.00 -12.61
N GLU A 59 -7.05 1.00 -13.44
CA GLU A 59 -7.67 0.82 -14.76
C GLU A 59 -6.85 -0.10 -15.67
N LEU A 60 -5.53 0.05 -15.62
CA LEU A 60 -4.62 -0.74 -16.44
C LEU A 60 -4.48 -2.17 -15.89
N GLU A 61 -4.49 -2.30 -14.56
CA GLU A 61 -4.49 -3.59 -13.88
C GLU A 61 -5.79 -4.38 -14.17
N ASP A 62 -6.93 -3.70 -14.16
CA ASP A 62 -8.24 -4.26 -14.50
C ASP A 62 -8.25 -4.72 -15.98
N SER A 63 -7.70 -3.93 -16.90
CA SER A 63 -7.57 -4.33 -18.32
C SER A 63 -6.72 -5.58 -18.50
N LEU A 64 -5.60 -5.70 -17.78
CA LEU A 64 -4.74 -6.87 -17.82
C LEU A 64 -5.45 -8.11 -17.25
N SER A 65 -6.21 -7.93 -16.16
CA SER A 65 -6.99 -9.00 -15.55
C SER A 65 -8.10 -9.50 -16.47
N GLY A 66 -8.81 -8.59 -17.15
CA GLY A 66 -9.85 -8.94 -18.12
C GLY A 66 -9.30 -9.75 -19.29
N TYR A 67 -8.14 -9.35 -19.81
CA TYR A 67 -7.45 -10.11 -20.85
C TYR A 67 -7.07 -11.53 -20.39
N ALA A 68 -6.53 -11.67 -19.16
CA ALA A 68 -6.19 -12.98 -18.61
C ALA A 68 -7.42 -13.90 -18.45
N ILE A 69 -8.56 -13.36 -18.02
CA ILE A 69 -9.83 -14.11 -17.93
C ILE A 69 -10.29 -14.55 -19.33
N GLN A 70 -10.26 -13.66 -20.31
CA GLN A 70 -10.66 -14.00 -21.68
C GLN A 70 -9.79 -15.12 -22.26
N CYS A 71 -8.47 -15.07 -22.07
CA CYS A 71 -7.59 -16.13 -22.52
C CYS A 71 -7.89 -17.48 -21.83
N SER A 72 -8.19 -17.45 -20.53
CA SER A 72 -8.61 -18.65 -19.78
C SER A 72 -9.90 -19.25 -20.36
N GLN A 73 -10.89 -18.41 -20.68
CA GLN A 73 -12.15 -18.85 -21.32
C GLN A 73 -11.95 -19.41 -22.73
N MET A 74 -11.00 -18.87 -23.49
CA MET A 74 -10.65 -19.35 -24.83
C MET A 74 -9.81 -20.64 -24.82
N GLY A 75 -9.44 -21.15 -23.64
CA GLY A 75 -8.63 -22.37 -23.50
C GLY A 75 -7.14 -22.15 -23.76
N TYR A 76 -6.68 -20.89 -23.80
CA TYR A 76 -5.24 -20.59 -23.83
C TYR A 76 -4.71 -20.70 -22.40
N GLY A 77 -3.83 -21.68 -22.16
CA GLY A 77 -3.11 -21.80 -20.90
C GLY A 77 -2.10 -20.66 -20.76
N LEU A 78 -2.51 -19.51 -20.23
CA LEU A 78 -1.56 -18.44 -19.89
C LEU A 78 -0.73 -18.89 -18.69
N THR A 79 0.58 -18.97 -18.89
CA THR A 79 1.47 -19.25 -17.77
C THR A 79 1.74 -17.97 -16.98
N ALA A 80 2.15 -18.11 -15.71
CA ALA A 80 2.60 -16.98 -14.91
C ALA A 80 3.77 -16.21 -15.57
N VAL A 81 4.56 -16.86 -16.43
CA VAL A 81 5.64 -16.21 -17.19
C VAL A 81 5.07 -15.28 -18.24
N ASP A 82 4.02 -15.71 -18.95
CA ASP A 82 3.39 -14.93 -20.01
C ASP A 82 2.73 -13.67 -19.44
N ILE A 83 1.99 -13.80 -18.32
CA ILE A 83 1.38 -12.64 -17.64
C ILE A 83 2.46 -11.64 -17.21
N ARG A 84 3.57 -12.12 -16.66
CA ARG A 84 4.69 -11.25 -16.24
C ARG A 84 5.38 -10.56 -17.42
N ARG A 85 5.44 -11.19 -18.60
CA ARG A 85 5.97 -10.57 -19.82
C ARG A 85 4.98 -9.54 -20.38
N PHE A 86 3.69 -9.88 -20.42
CA PHE A 86 2.63 -8.98 -20.85
C PHE A 86 2.58 -7.72 -19.98
N ALA A 87 2.77 -7.85 -18.67
CA ALA A 87 2.84 -6.70 -17.78
C ALA A 87 3.91 -5.68 -18.20
N VAL A 88 5.12 -6.14 -18.55
CA VAL A 88 6.19 -5.24 -19.01
C VAL A 88 5.82 -4.59 -20.34
N GLN A 89 5.32 -5.36 -21.30
CA GLN A 89 4.88 -4.83 -22.59
C GLN A 89 3.76 -3.79 -22.44
N LEU A 90 2.81 -4.04 -21.54
CA LEU A 90 1.72 -3.13 -21.22
C LEU A 90 2.25 -1.83 -20.61
N GLY A 91 3.22 -1.92 -19.71
CA GLY A 91 3.86 -0.75 -19.11
C GLY A 91 4.65 0.08 -20.12
N GLU A 92 5.36 -0.57 -21.04
CA GLU A 92 6.08 0.10 -22.14
C GLU A 92 5.10 0.77 -23.12
N ALA A 93 4.01 0.08 -23.49
CA ALA A 93 2.98 0.63 -24.37
C ALA A 93 2.27 1.86 -23.77
N ASN A 94 2.11 1.89 -22.44
CA ASN A 94 1.50 3.01 -21.72
C ASN A 94 2.54 4.05 -21.22
N ASN A 95 3.81 3.93 -21.62
CA ASN A 95 4.90 4.84 -21.24
C ASN A 95 4.99 5.10 -19.73
N LEU A 96 4.84 4.06 -18.91
CA LEU A 96 4.87 4.19 -17.46
C LEU A 96 6.28 4.52 -16.96
N THR A 97 6.40 5.61 -16.23
CA THR A 97 7.66 6.07 -15.62
C THR A 97 8.05 5.30 -14.35
N ASN A 98 7.09 4.59 -13.73
CA ASN A 98 7.27 3.90 -12.45
C ASN A 98 7.72 2.43 -12.60
N LEU A 99 8.14 2.01 -13.80
CA LEU A 99 8.61 0.64 -14.03
C LEU A 99 9.99 0.42 -13.38
N PRO A 100 10.16 -0.65 -12.58
CA PRO A 100 11.47 -1.01 -12.04
C PRO A 100 12.47 -1.32 -13.17
N LYS A 101 13.72 -0.86 -13.03
CA LYS A 101 14.78 -1.15 -14.02
C LYS A 101 14.97 -2.64 -14.28
N SER A 102 14.85 -3.45 -13.23
CA SER A 102 14.94 -4.91 -13.32
C SER A 102 13.89 -5.53 -14.23
N TRP A 103 12.71 -4.91 -14.37
CA TRP A 103 11.67 -5.40 -15.28
C TRP A 103 12.02 -5.14 -16.73
N LEU A 104 12.64 -3.98 -17.02
CA LEU A 104 13.06 -3.59 -18.36
C LEU A 104 14.26 -4.43 -18.82
N GLU A 105 15.24 -4.64 -17.93
CA GLU A 105 16.43 -5.46 -18.21
C GLU A 105 16.06 -6.92 -18.50
N ASN A 106 15.22 -7.52 -17.65
CA ASN A 106 14.82 -8.92 -17.79
C ASN A 106 13.61 -9.11 -18.73
N ARG A 107 13.01 -8.03 -19.23
CA ARG A 107 11.76 -8.02 -20.01
C ARG A 107 10.64 -8.84 -19.35
N MET A 108 10.62 -8.85 -18.02
CA MET A 108 9.72 -9.67 -17.22
C MET A 108 9.45 -9.03 -15.86
N ALA A 109 8.19 -9.00 -15.45
CA ALA A 109 7.82 -8.56 -14.12
C ALA A 109 8.31 -9.53 -13.03
N GLY A 110 8.56 -9.00 -11.83
CA GLY A 110 9.00 -9.79 -10.68
C GLY A 110 7.96 -10.82 -10.22
N ALA A 111 8.41 -11.89 -9.58
CA ALA A 111 7.52 -12.91 -9.00
C ALA A 111 6.65 -12.33 -7.87
N ASP A 112 7.22 -11.48 -7.02
CA ASP A 112 6.49 -10.82 -5.92
C ASP A 112 5.34 -9.95 -6.44
N TRP A 113 5.57 -9.25 -7.55
CA TRP A 113 4.52 -8.46 -8.19
C TRP A 113 3.38 -9.34 -8.70
N PHE A 114 3.71 -10.47 -9.33
CA PHE A 114 2.70 -11.42 -9.83
C PHE A 114 1.86 -11.99 -8.69
N LEU A 115 2.48 -12.39 -7.57
CA LEU A 115 1.75 -12.85 -6.39
C LEU A 115 0.82 -11.76 -5.84
N GLY A 116 1.30 -10.52 -5.78
CA GLY A 116 0.48 -9.38 -5.40
C GLY A 116 -0.69 -9.13 -6.36
N PHE A 117 -0.46 -9.25 -7.67
CA PHE A 117 -1.49 -9.12 -8.71
C PHE A 117 -2.57 -10.18 -8.54
N MET A 118 -2.20 -11.45 -8.38
CA MET A 118 -3.15 -12.54 -8.14
C MET A 118 -3.95 -12.34 -6.84
N ALA A 119 -3.30 -11.88 -5.76
CA ALA A 119 -3.98 -11.58 -4.51
C ALA A 119 -5.00 -10.43 -4.62
N ARG A 120 -4.78 -9.47 -5.54
CA ARG A 120 -5.72 -8.38 -5.83
C ARG A 120 -6.86 -8.80 -6.77
N HIS A 121 -6.65 -9.84 -7.58
CA HIS A 121 -7.63 -10.37 -8.53
C HIS A 121 -7.98 -11.84 -8.23
N PRO A 122 -8.79 -12.11 -7.19
CA PRO A 122 -9.22 -13.48 -6.83
C PRO A 122 -9.80 -14.33 -7.96
N PRO A 123 -10.53 -13.80 -8.98
CA PRO A 123 -11.06 -14.61 -10.07
C PRO A 123 -10.01 -15.27 -10.95
N LEU A 124 -8.74 -14.84 -10.85
CA LEU A 124 -7.62 -15.41 -11.58
C LEU A 124 -6.85 -16.45 -10.76
N SER A 125 -7.06 -16.51 -9.44
CA SER A 125 -6.26 -17.32 -8.51
C SER A 125 -6.74 -18.76 -8.35
#